data_AF-A0A674BJV4-F1
#
_entry.id   AF-A0A674BJV4-F1
#
_cell.length_a   1.000
_cell.length_b   1.000
_cell.length_c   1.000
_cell.angle_alpha   90.00
_cell.angle_beta   90.00
_cell.angle_gamma   90.00
#
_symmetry.space_group_name_H-M   'P 1'
#
loop_
_entity.id
_entity.type
_entity.pdbx_description
1 polymer ?
#
loop_
_entity_poly.entity_id
_entity_poly.type
_entity_poly.pdbx_seq_one_letter_code
_entity_poly.pdbx_strand_id
1 'polypeptide(L)'
;MREIVHLQAGQCGNQIGAKFWEVISDEHGIDPTGSYNGDSDLQLERINVYYNEASGGKYVPRAVLVDLEPGTMDSVRSGPFGQIFRPDNFVFGKKLGTVYGPGLVLCYNKPSLLDYRHHRQTVGIGYSKERVAMSLN
;
A
#
# COMPACT_ATOMS: atom_id res chain seq x y z
N MET A 1 0.92 2.82 20.71
CA MET A 1 0.70 1.60 19.90
C MET A 1 1.69 1.66 18.73
N ARG A 2 2.29 0.55 18.31
CA ARG A 2 3.23 0.54 17.18
C ARG A 2 2.45 0.20 15.91
N GLU A 3 2.61 1.02 14.88
CA GLU A 3 1.97 0.82 13.58
C GLU A 3 3.01 0.36 12.57
N ILE A 4 2.63 -0.54 11.66
CA ILE A 4 3.51 -1.04 10.60
C ILE A 4 2.92 -0.62 9.25
N VAL A 5 3.76 -0.03 8.42
CA VAL A 5 3.44 0.23 7.01
C VAL A 5 4.12 -0.84 6.16
N HIS A 6 3.33 -1.59 5.40
CA HIS A 6 3.81 -2.65 4.53
C HIS A 6 4.15 -2.09 3.14
N LEU A 7 5.39 -2.24 2.69
CA LEU A 7 5.81 -1.85 1.33
C LEU A 7 5.95 -3.09 0.44
N GLN A 8 5.29 -3.09 -0.71
CA GLN A 8 5.40 -4.13 -1.73
C GLN A 8 5.97 -3.51 -2.99
N ALA A 9 6.98 -4.13 -3.57
CA ALA A 9 7.65 -3.60 -4.74
C ALA A 9 7.87 -4.68 -5.80
N GLY A 10 7.51 -4.34 -7.04
CA GLY A 10 7.65 -5.17 -8.23
C GLY A 10 6.68 -6.35 -8.29
N GLN A 11 6.68 -7.03 -9.43
CA GLN A 11 5.73 -8.09 -9.76
C GLN A 11 5.70 -9.23 -8.72
N CYS A 12 6.87 -9.70 -8.27
CA CYS A 12 6.97 -10.76 -7.26
C CYS A 12 6.50 -10.27 -5.88
N GLY A 13 6.94 -9.08 -5.45
CA GLY A 13 6.58 -8.51 -4.16
C GLY A 13 5.07 -8.24 -4.03
N ASN A 14 4.44 -7.76 -5.11
CA ASN A 14 3.00 -7.53 -5.16
C ASN A 14 2.19 -8.84 -5.15
N GLN A 15 2.67 -9.92 -5.76
CA GLN A 15 1.99 -11.23 -5.71
C GLN A 15 2.05 -11.87 -4.32
N ILE A 16 3.24 -11.90 -3.71
CA ILE A 16 3.41 -12.41 -2.35
C ILE A 16 2.65 -11.54 -1.36
N GLY A 17 2.72 -10.23 -1.55
CA GLY A 17 2.01 -9.26 -0.75
C GLY A 17 0.49 -9.42 -0.81
N ALA A 18 -0.08 -9.69 -1.99
CA ALA A 18 -1.49 -10.01 -2.11
C ALA A 18 -1.87 -11.25 -1.28
N LYS A 19 -1.07 -12.32 -1.36
CA LYS A 19 -1.28 -13.54 -0.55
C LYS A 19 -1.12 -13.30 0.95
N PHE A 20 -0.17 -12.47 1.35
CA PHE A 20 -0.03 -12.07 2.75
C PHE A 20 -1.30 -11.38 3.27
N TRP A 21 -1.86 -10.43 2.52
CA TRP A 21 -3.07 -9.72 2.93
C TRP A 21 -4.31 -10.60 2.92
N GLU A 22 -4.40 -11.61 2.04
CA GLU A 22 -5.44 -12.64 2.11
C GLU A 22 -5.41 -13.35 3.47
N VAL A 23 -4.24 -13.91 3.83
CA VAL A 23 -4.09 -14.71 5.07
C VAL A 23 -4.34 -13.87 6.31
N ILE A 24 -3.77 -12.66 6.39
CA ILE A 24 -3.98 -11.77 7.53
C ILE A 24 -5.43 -11.28 7.62
N SER A 25 -6.10 -11.03 6.49
CA SER A 25 -7.53 -10.66 6.52
C SER A 25 -8.37 -11.81 7.09
N ASP A 26 -8.12 -13.04 6.64
CA ASP A 26 -8.82 -14.22 7.13
C ASP A 26 -8.58 -14.44 8.64
N GLU A 27 -7.34 -14.29 9.11
CA GLU A 27 -7.00 -14.39 10.55
C GLU A 27 -7.74 -13.34 11.40
N HIS A 28 -7.86 -12.13 10.90
CA HIS A 28 -8.55 -11.02 11.58
C HIS A 28 -10.06 -10.96 11.30
N GLY A 29 -10.62 -11.90 10.53
CA GLY A 29 -12.03 -11.93 10.17
C GLY A 29 -12.48 -10.73 9.32
N ILE A 30 -11.57 -10.14 8.54
CA ILE A 30 -11.88 -9.05 7.62
C ILE A 30 -12.27 -9.62 6.27
N ASP A 31 -13.43 -9.20 5.75
CA ASP A 31 -13.90 -9.63 4.45
C ASP A 31 -13.25 -8.83 3.30
N PRO A 32 -13.41 -9.27 2.04
CA PRO A 32 -12.99 -8.54 0.85
C PRO A 32 -13.53 -7.11 0.68
N THR A 33 -14.56 -6.72 1.44
CA THR A 33 -15.12 -5.37 1.44
C THR A 33 -14.49 -4.46 2.50
N GLY A 34 -13.62 -5.03 3.35
CA GLY A 34 -12.99 -4.41 4.51
C GLY A 34 -13.86 -4.44 5.77
N SER A 35 -14.98 -5.16 5.79
CA SER A 35 -15.85 -5.24 6.97
C SER A 35 -15.42 -6.39 7.87
N TYR A 36 -15.52 -6.20 9.19
CA TYR A 36 -15.26 -7.26 10.17
C TYR A 36 -16.46 -8.20 10.28
N ASN A 37 -16.21 -9.50 10.10
CA ASN A 37 -17.16 -10.60 10.28
C ASN A 37 -16.58 -11.72 11.17
N GLY A 38 -15.63 -11.36 12.05
CA GLY A 38 -15.04 -12.31 12.99
C GLY A 38 -15.95 -12.64 14.17
N ASP A 39 -15.60 -13.70 14.89
CA ASP A 39 -16.35 -14.26 16.02
C ASP A 39 -15.65 -14.06 17.37
N SER A 40 -14.45 -13.48 17.37
CA SER A 40 -13.60 -13.34 18.56
C SER A 40 -13.04 -11.93 18.73
N ASP A 41 -13.22 -11.34 19.91
CA ASP A 41 -12.66 -10.02 20.25
C ASP A 41 -11.13 -9.96 20.13
N LEU A 42 -10.45 -11.12 20.22
CA LEU A 42 -9.01 -11.22 20.03
C LEU A 42 -8.58 -10.88 18.60
N GLN A 43 -9.45 -11.06 17.60
CA GLN A 43 -9.17 -10.72 16.20
C GLN A 43 -9.13 -9.20 16.00
N LEU A 44 -9.87 -8.44 16.81
CA LEU A 44 -9.81 -6.98 16.80
C LEU A 44 -8.65 -6.47 17.66
N GLU A 45 -8.07 -7.30 18.52
CA GLU A 45 -6.91 -6.92 19.32
C GLU A 45 -5.73 -6.62 18.38
N ARG A 46 -5.23 -5.38 18.43
CA ARG A 46 -4.07 -4.91 17.62
C ARG A 46 -4.28 -4.95 16.12
N ILE A 47 -5.53 -5.03 15.63
CA ILE A 47 -5.81 -4.90 14.19
C ILE A 47 -5.25 -3.59 13.60
N ASN A 48 -5.19 -2.53 14.44
CA ASN A 48 -4.62 -1.23 14.12
C ASN A 48 -3.13 -1.25 13.73
N VAL A 49 -2.40 -2.34 14.01
CA VAL A 49 -1.01 -2.51 13.59
C VAL A 49 -0.90 -2.55 12.07
N TYR A 50 -1.81 -3.28 11.41
CA TYR A 50 -1.80 -3.50 9.95
C TYR A 50 -2.91 -2.74 9.23
N TYR A 51 -4.02 -2.46 9.89
CA TYR A 51 -5.17 -1.79 9.30
C TYR A 51 -5.37 -0.37 9.84
N ASN A 52 -5.94 0.47 9.00
CA ASN A 52 -6.58 1.72 9.38
C ASN A 52 -8.08 1.47 9.47
N GLU A 53 -8.68 1.82 10.60
CA GLU A 53 -10.14 1.89 10.70
C GLU A 53 -10.63 3.18 10.02
N ALA A 54 -11.39 3.01 8.94
CA ALA A 54 -12.06 4.08 8.22
C ALA A 54 -13.51 4.23 8.72
N SER A 55 -14.13 5.36 8.38
CA SER A 55 -15.53 5.63 8.69
C SER A 55 -16.44 4.50 8.19
N GLY A 56 -17.35 4.03 9.05
CA GLY A 56 -18.30 2.97 8.72
C GLY A 56 -17.81 1.54 9.03
N GLY A 57 -16.83 1.38 9.95
CA GLY A 57 -16.37 0.06 10.39
C GLY A 57 -15.56 -0.68 9.33
N LYS A 58 -14.94 0.05 8.40
CA LYS A 58 -14.14 -0.53 7.32
C LYS A 58 -12.66 -0.50 7.67
N TYR A 59 -12.00 -1.63 7.53
CA TYR A 59 -10.57 -1.80 7.75
C TYR A 59 -9.83 -1.73 6.42
N VAL A 60 -8.89 -0.79 6.32
CA VAL A 60 -8.08 -0.54 5.12
C VAL A 60 -6.62 -0.90 5.42
N PRO A 61 -5.97 -1.78 4.64
CA PRO A 61 -4.57 -2.10 4.85
C PRO A 61 -3.65 -0.89 4.80
N ARG A 62 -2.67 -0.85 5.71
CA ARG A 62 -1.53 0.07 5.67
C ARG A 62 -0.46 -0.47 4.73
N ALA A 63 -0.82 -0.63 3.45
CA ALA A 63 0.07 -1.12 2.41
C ALA A 63 0.31 -0.07 1.34
N VAL A 64 1.54 0.01 0.84
CA VAL A 64 1.91 0.76 -0.36
C VAL A 64 2.43 -0.24 -1.39
N LEU A 65 1.83 -0.23 -2.58
CA LEU A 65 2.18 -1.12 -3.68
C LEU A 65 2.90 -0.31 -4.75
N VAL A 66 4.13 -0.70 -5.07
CA VAL A 66 4.99 -0.03 -6.03
C VAL A 66 5.27 -0.97 -7.19
N ASP A 67 4.99 -0.52 -8.41
CA ASP A 67 5.39 -1.25 -9.62
C ASP A 67 5.78 -0.29 -10.75
N LEU A 68 6.64 -0.75 -11.65
CA LEU A 68 6.96 -0.05 -12.90
C LEU A 68 6.09 -0.54 -14.05
N GLU A 69 5.36 -1.65 -13.86
CA GLU A 69 4.46 -2.23 -14.83
C GLU A 69 2.99 -2.01 -14.43
N PRO A 70 2.18 -1.34 -15.27
CA PRO A 70 0.78 -1.06 -14.94
C PRO A 70 -0.07 -2.34 -14.85
N GLY A 71 0.33 -3.43 -15.52
CA GLY A 71 -0.43 -4.69 -15.53
C GLY A 71 -0.46 -5.43 -14.19
N THR A 72 0.50 -5.18 -13.30
CA THR A 72 0.47 -5.79 -11.96
C THR A 72 -0.69 -5.25 -11.12
N MET A 73 -1.08 -3.99 -11.31
CA MET A 73 -2.21 -3.40 -10.58
C MET A 73 -3.51 -4.12 -10.91
N ASP A 74 -3.78 -4.36 -12.19
CA ASP A 74 -5.00 -5.07 -12.62
C ASP A 74 -5.03 -6.48 -12.01
N SER A 75 -3.86 -7.14 -11.94
CA SER A 75 -3.73 -8.45 -11.30
C SER A 75 -4.09 -8.40 -9.80
N VAL A 76 -3.52 -7.46 -9.04
CA VAL A 76 -3.81 -7.31 -7.60
C VAL A 76 -5.27 -6.91 -7.36
N ARG A 77 -5.81 -5.98 -8.15
CA ARG A 77 -7.20 -5.50 -8.01
C ARG A 77 -8.24 -6.54 -8.41
N SER A 78 -7.89 -7.43 -9.34
CA SER A 78 -8.71 -8.60 -9.68
C SER A 78 -8.66 -9.72 -8.64
N GLY A 79 -7.69 -9.64 -7.71
CA GLY A 79 -7.58 -10.57 -6.59
C GLY A 79 -8.76 -10.46 -5.61
N PRO A 80 -8.97 -11.49 -4.78
CA PRO A 80 -10.12 -11.55 -3.86
C PRO A 80 -10.18 -10.33 -2.93
N PHE A 81 -9.04 -9.90 -2.40
CA PHE A 81 -8.94 -8.71 -1.54
C PHE A 81 -8.46 -7.47 -2.30
N GLY A 82 -8.51 -7.45 -3.62
CA GLY A 82 -8.02 -6.32 -4.41
C GLY A 82 -8.75 -5.00 -4.13
N GLN A 83 -9.99 -5.06 -3.63
CA GLN A 83 -10.85 -3.91 -3.39
C GLN A 83 -10.64 -3.24 -2.02
N ILE A 84 -9.94 -3.89 -1.07
CA ILE A 84 -9.69 -3.31 0.25
C ILE A 84 -8.58 -2.24 0.19
N PHE A 85 -7.71 -2.32 -0.81
CA PHE A 85 -6.61 -1.36 -1.00
C PHE A 85 -7.15 -0.04 -1.53
N ARG A 86 -6.71 1.08 -0.94
CA ARG A 86 -7.01 2.40 -1.48
C ARG A 86 -6.32 2.58 -2.83
N PRO A 87 -7.02 3.10 -3.86
CA PRO A 87 -6.39 3.45 -5.14
C PRO A 87 -5.18 4.37 -4.97
N ASP A 88 -5.21 5.25 -3.96
CA ASP A 88 -4.13 6.20 -3.65
C ASP A 88 -2.85 5.52 -3.15
N ASN A 89 -2.92 4.26 -2.72
CA ASN A 89 -1.77 3.51 -2.22
C ASN A 89 -0.96 2.82 -3.34
N PHE A 90 -1.44 2.89 -4.58
CA PHE A 90 -0.76 2.33 -5.75
C PHE A 90 0.16 3.39 -6.37
N VAL A 91 1.46 3.14 -6.30
CA VAL A 91 2.49 4.00 -6.91
C VAL A 91 3.02 3.30 -8.14
N PHE A 92 2.79 3.91 -9.31
CA PHE A 92 3.30 3.39 -10.57
C PHE A 92 4.29 4.36 -11.22
N GLY A 93 5.42 3.83 -11.69
CA GLY A 93 6.37 4.59 -12.48
C GLY A 93 5.90 4.71 -13.93
N LYS A 94 5.65 5.93 -14.42
CA LYS A 94 5.66 6.17 -15.88
C LYS A 94 7.12 6.06 -16.33
N LYS A 95 7.45 5.04 -17.13
CA LYS A 95 8.80 4.84 -17.71
C LYS A 95 9.34 6.16 -18.27
N LEU A 96 10.37 6.71 -17.63
CA LEU A 96 11.41 7.49 -18.30
C LEU A 96 12.74 6.99 -17.74
N GLY A 97 13.53 6.36 -18.61
CA GLY A 97 14.73 5.64 -18.22
C GLY A 97 15.72 6.53 -17.47
N THR A 98 16.20 6.04 -16.33
CA THR A 98 17.63 5.87 -16.01
C THR A 98 17.70 5.10 -14.69
N VAL A 99 18.28 3.90 -14.71
CA VAL A 99 18.64 3.16 -13.49
C VAL A 99 19.97 3.72 -13.00
N TYR A 100 20.01 4.41 -11.85
CA TYR A 100 21.25 4.79 -11.18
C TYR A 100 21.53 3.79 -10.05
N GLY A 101 22.09 2.64 -10.41
CA GLY A 101 22.66 1.68 -9.45
C GLY A 101 21.66 0.83 -8.64
N PRO A 102 22.16 -0.14 -7.87
CA PRO A 102 21.33 -1.07 -7.10
C PRO A 102 20.77 -0.37 -5.85
N GLY A 103 19.45 -0.17 -5.80
CA GLY A 103 18.75 0.21 -4.58
C GLY A 103 18.00 1.55 -4.59
N LEU A 104 18.03 2.34 -5.67
CA LEU A 104 17.27 3.58 -5.78
C LEU A 104 16.26 3.50 -6.94
N VAL A 105 14.97 3.45 -6.61
CA VAL A 105 13.88 3.61 -7.58
C VAL A 105 13.36 5.04 -7.48
N LEU A 106 13.73 5.89 -8.43
CA LEU A 106 13.16 7.24 -8.59
C LEU A 106 11.90 7.14 -9.45
N CYS A 107 10.72 7.19 -8.83
CA CYS A 107 9.46 7.33 -9.54
C CYS A 107 9.19 8.83 -9.81
N TYR A 108 9.39 9.29 -11.04
CA TYR A 108 8.95 10.63 -11.43
C TYR A 108 7.51 10.58 -11.92
N ASN A 109 6.61 11.20 -11.16
CA ASN A 109 5.34 11.70 -11.69
C ASN A 109 5.44 13.22 -11.55
N LYS A 110 5.29 14.02 -12.62
CA LYS A 110 5.15 15.48 -12.46
C LYS A 110 3.76 15.73 -11.86
N PRO A 111 3.61 16.10 -10.57
CA PRO A 111 2.29 16.37 -10.02
C PRO A 111 2.04 17.88 -10.11
N SER A 112 0.82 18.27 -10.47
CA SER A 112 0.31 19.57 -10.09
C SER A 112 0.31 19.66 -8.55
N LEU A 113 0.60 20.85 -8.02
CA LEU A 113 0.91 21.16 -6.60
C LEU A 113 -0.07 20.65 -5.52
N LEU A 114 -1.24 20.11 -5.90
CA LEU A 114 -2.30 19.71 -4.99
C LEU A 114 -2.03 18.36 -4.30
N ASP A 115 -1.28 17.47 -4.95
CA ASP A 115 -1.00 16.11 -4.46
C ASP A 115 0.03 16.07 -3.31
N TYR A 116 0.73 17.19 -3.09
CA TYR A 116 1.81 17.33 -2.11
C TYR A 116 1.32 17.38 -0.65
N ARG A 117 0.06 17.76 -0.40
CA ARG A 117 -0.46 17.98 0.97
C ARG A 117 -1.12 16.76 1.60
N HIS A 118 -1.69 15.86 0.81
CA HIS A 118 -2.45 14.73 1.37
C HIS A 118 -1.54 13.55 1.79
N HIS A 119 -0.46 13.31 1.04
CA HIS A 119 0.44 12.17 1.26
C HIS A 119 1.44 12.34 2.43
N ARG A 120 1.63 13.57 2.91
CA ARG A 120 2.56 13.87 4.01
C ARG A 120 2.08 13.36 5.38
N GLN A 121 0.79 13.03 5.52
CA GLN A 121 0.21 12.58 6.79
C GLN A 121 0.35 11.07 7.01
N THR A 122 0.64 10.28 5.98
CA THR A 122 0.67 8.81 6.09
C THR A 122 2.09 8.24 6.12
N VAL A 123 3.08 8.96 5.58
CA VAL A 123 4.46 8.45 5.50
C VAL A 123 5.46 9.60 5.60
N GLY A 124 6.46 9.46 6.48
CA GLY A 124 7.61 10.37 6.58
C GLY A 124 8.56 10.29 5.39
N ILE A 125 8.04 10.33 4.17
CA ILE A 125 8.81 10.35 2.93
C ILE A 125 9.13 11.80 2.61
N GLY A 126 10.42 12.12 2.50
CA GLY A 126 10.88 13.45 2.09
C GLY A 126 10.64 13.67 0.60
N TYR A 127 9.69 14.53 0.26
CA TYR A 127 9.49 14.98 -1.12
C TYR A 127 10.37 16.21 -1.38
N SER A 128 11.24 16.13 -2.39
CA SER A 128 11.89 17.31 -2.99
C SER A 128 11.15 17.62 -4.30
N LYS A 129 10.99 18.91 -4.64
CA LYS A 129 10.26 19.39 -5.84
C LYS A 129 10.71 18.74 -7.16
N GLU A 130 11.83 18.04 -7.14
CA GLU A 130 12.44 17.42 -8.30
C GLU A 130 12.77 15.94 -8.10
N ARG A 131 12.48 15.27 -6.98
CA ARG A 131 12.87 13.86 -6.75
C ARG A 131 11.94 13.14 -5.77
N VAL A 132 11.43 11.97 -6.16
CA VAL A 132 10.89 10.97 -5.21
C VAL A 132 12.01 9.97 -4.92
N ALA A 133 12.82 10.26 -3.90
CA ALA A 133 13.83 9.32 -3.41
C ALA A 133 13.27 8.58 -2.20
N MET A 134 12.95 7.29 -2.35
CA MET A 134 12.70 6.41 -1.21
C MET A 134 14.07 5.98 -0.66
N SER A 135 14.52 6.61 0.42
CA SER A 135 15.67 6.15 1.19
C SER A 135 15.17 5.19 2.27
N LEU A 136 15.48 3.91 2.13
CA LEU A 136 15.39 2.95 3.22
C LEU A 136 16.71 3.06 3.99
N ASN A 137 16.68 3.64 5.19
CA ASN A 137 17.84 3.66 6.09
C ASN A 137 18.07 2.27 6.71
#